data_AF-A0AAV0YUX5-F1
#
_entry.id   AF-A0AAV0YUX5-F1
#
_cell.length_a   1.000
_cell.length_b   1.000
_cell.length_c   1.000
_cell.angle_alpha   90.00
_cell.angle_beta   90.00
_cell.angle_gamma   90.00
#
_symmetry.space_group_name_H-M   'P 1'
#
loop_
_entity.id
_entity.type
_entity.pdbx_description
1 polymer ?
#
loop_
_entity_poly.entity_id
_entity_poly.type
_entity_poly.pdbx_seq_one_letter_code
_entity_poly.pdbx_strand_id
1 'polypeptide(L)'
;MANKMHKSFSFFVIYALVVTVQLIQVEGGYTPCTVILGSCSTDNCNQMCMNYRASSTLLGSNCNFYNLCTCEFDRPPVGRSCTVPNGLCSDQCGESCCNANCKDRYKYTGTGVCVHDYDLYFCKCVYQR
;
A
#
# COMPACT_ATOMS: atom_id res chain seq x y z
N MET A 1 1.19 -44.81 -34.54
CA MET A 1 1.47 -44.36 -33.17
C MET A 1 1.04 -42.91 -33.07
N ALA A 2 -0.20 -42.65 -32.67
CA ALA A 2 -0.75 -41.30 -32.68
C ALA A 2 -1.60 -41.04 -31.44
N ASN A 3 -1.50 -39.80 -30.96
CA ASN A 3 -2.44 -39.12 -30.07
C ASN A 3 -2.24 -39.36 -28.58
N LYS A 4 -1.12 -38.84 -28.06
CA LYS A 4 -0.97 -38.49 -26.63
C LYS A 4 -0.67 -36.99 -26.49
N MET A 5 -1.58 -36.14 -26.95
CA MET A 5 -1.51 -34.68 -26.75
C MET A 5 -2.92 -34.14 -26.51
N HIS A 6 -3.48 -34.37 -25.32
CA HIS A 6 -4.75 -33.73 -24.93
C HIS A 6 -4.86 -33.38 -23.43
N LYS A 7 -3.75 -33.48 -22.67
CA LYS A 7 -3.77 -33.17 -21.22
C LYS A 7 -3.03 -31.88 -20.83
N SER A 8 -2.24 -31.29 -21.73
CA SER A 8 -1.45 -30.08 -21.41
C SER A 8 -2.23 -28.78 -21.60
N PHE A 9 -3.19 -28.73 -22.53
CA PHE A 9 -3.96 -27.51 -22.83
C PHE A 9 -4.88 -27.05 -21.69
N SER A 10 -5.42 -27.96 -20.86
CA SER A 10 -6.28 -27.58 -19.72
C SER A 10 -5.54 -26.86 -18.60
N PHE A 11 -4.24 -27.14 -18.40
CA PHE A 11 -3.49 -26.49 -17.32
C PHE A 11 -3.20 -25.02 -17.62
N PHE A 12 -2.95 -24.67 -18.89
CA PHE A 12 -2.71 -23.27 -19.29
C PHE A 12 -3.93 -22.37 -19.10
N VAL A 13 -5.13 -22.90 -19.35
CA VAL A 13 -6.38 -22.13 -19.16
C VAL A 13 -6.65 -21.85 -17.69
N ILE A 14 -6.39 -22.81 -16.81
CA ILE A 14 -6.56 -22.62 -15.35
C ILE A 14 -5.52 -21.62 -14.82
N TYR A 15 -4.27 -21.71 -15.29
CA TYR A 15 -3.22 -20.78 -14.86
C TYR A 15 -3.51 -19.34 -15.32
N ALA A 16 -3.99 -19.17 -16.54
CA ALA A 16 -4.42 -17.86 -17.06
C ALA A 16 -5.55 -17.25 -16.21
N LEU A 17 -6.54 -18.05 -15.79
CA LEU A 17 -7.63 -17.59 -14.93
C LEU A 17 -7.13 -17.14 -13.55
N VAL A 18 -6.23 -17.88 -12.91
CA VAL A 18 -5.67 -17.49 -11.59
C VAL A 18 -4.88 -16.19 -11.66
N VAL A 19 -4.12 -15.96 -12.75
CA VAL A 19 -3.39 -14.70 -12.95
C VAL A 19 -4.34 -13.52 -13.13
N THR A 20 -5.46 -13.70 -13.87
CA THR A 20 -6.44 -12.62 -14.04
C THR A 20 -7.16 -12.24 -12.74
N VAL A 21 -7.44 -13.20 -11.85
CA VAL A 21 -8.12 -12.93 -10.57
C VAL A 21 -7.24 -12.13 -9.61
N GLN A 22 -5.92 -12.32 -9.62
CA GLN A 22 -5.02 -11.50 -8.80
C GLN A 22 -4.82 -10.08 -9.36
N LEU A 23 -4.95 -9.89 -10.69
CA LEU A 23 -4.81 -8.56 -11.31
C LEU A 23 -6.04 -7.67 -11.10
N ILE A 24 -7.24 -8.24 -10.95
CA ILE A 24 -8.48 -7.46 -10.77
C ILE A 24 -8.53 -6.71 -9.42
N GLN A 25 -7.78 -7.15 -8.40
CA GLN A 25 -7.69 -6.39 -7.14
C GLN A 25 -6.93 -5.06 -7.27
N VAL A 26 -6.22 -4.84 -8.38
CA VAL A 26 -5.37 -3.66 -8.56
C VAL A 26 -6.07 -2.54 -9.34
N GLU A 27 -7.11 -2.83 -10.12
CA GLU A 27 -7.69 -1.86 -11.07
C GLU A 27 -9.12 -1.39 -10.80
N GLY A 28 -9.79 -1.82 -9.71
CA GLY A 28 -11.20 -1.45 -9.50
C GLY A 28 -11.69 -1.49 -8.06
N GLY A 29 -11.50 -0.38 -7.33
CA GLY A 29 -12.51 0.08 -6.37
C GLY A 29 -12.31 -0.19 -4.87
N TYR A 30 -11.23 -0.86 -4.46
CA TYR A 30 -10.94 -1.01 -3.02
C TYR A 30 -9.45 -0.92 -2.71
N THR A 31 -8.91 0.30 -2.64
CA THR A 31 -7.58 0.52 -2.08
C THR A 31 -7.73 0.69 -0.56
N PRO A 32 -7.18 -0.21 0.27
CA PRO A 32 -7.26 -0.07 1.72
C PRO A 32 -6.63 1.26 2.15
N CYS A 33 -7.18 1.87 3.20
CA CYS A 33 -6.62 3.09 3.76
C CYS A 33 -5.38 2.75 4.57
N THR A 34 -4.20 3.05 4.03
CA THR A 34 -2.95 2.89 4.76
C THR A 34 -2.74 4.07 5.71
N VAL A 35 -2.15 3.84 6.89
CA VAL A 35 -1.67 4.88 7.81
C VAL A 35 -0.29 4.51 8.33
N ILE A 36 0.63 5.47 8.43
CA ILE A 36 1.95 5.30 9.03
C ILE A 36 1.86 5.72 10.50
N LEU A 37 2.17 4.82 11.44
CA LEU A 37 2.04 5.09 12.87
C LEU A 37 3.35 5.14 13.65
N GLY A 38 4.44 4.65 13.08
CA GLY A 38 5.65 4.45 13.88
C GLY A 38 6.78 3.76 13.15
N SER A 39 7.77 3.35 13.94
CA SER A 39 8.77 2.37 13.58
C SER A 39 8.50 1.07 14.33
N CYS A 40 8.64 -0.07 13.65
CA CYS A 40 8.54 -1.40 14.23
C CYS A 40 9.74 -1.76 15.11
N SER A 41 10.81 -0.95 15.11
CA SER A 41 11.91 -1.08 16.08
C SER A 41 11.48 -0.67 17.50
N THR A 42 10.44 0.17 17.62
CA THR A 42 10.05 0.79 18.89
C THR A 42 8.96 0.01 19.60
N ASP A 43 7.97 -0.50 18.87
CA ASP A 43 6.82 -1.22 19.44
C ASP A 43 6.24 -2.24 18.45
N ASN A 44 5.36 -3.11 18.93
CA ASN A 44 4.65 -4.08 18.10
C ASN A 44 3.65 -3.37 17.19
N CYS A 45 3.94 -3.35 15.89
CA CYS A 45 3.12 -2.65 14.90
C CYS A 45 1.65 -3.08 14.91
N ASN A 46 1.37 -4.37 15.09
CA ASN A 46 -0.02 -4.85 15.14
C ASN A 46 -0.78 -4.28 16.34
N GLN A 47 -0.15 -4.18 17.51
CA GLN A 47 -0.73 -3.51 18.68
C GLN A 47 -0.96 -2.02 18.42
N MET A 48 0.01 -1.32 17.81
CA MET A 48 -0.15 0.10 17.45
C MET A 48 -1.36 0.30 16.52
N CYS A 49 -1.51 -0.53 15.49
CA CYS A 49 -2.63 -0.47 14.56
C CYS A 49 -3.97 -0.78 15.24
N MET A 50 -4.01 -1.79 16.13
CA MET A 50 -5.20 -2.15 16.90
C MET A 50 -5.66 -1.03 17.82
N ASN A 51 -4.73 -0.32 18.44
CA ASN A 51 -5.02 0.84 19.30
C ASN A 51 -5.49 2.06 18.48
N TYR A 52 -5.00 2.20 17.24
CA TYR A 52 -5.32 3.36 16.39
C TYR A 52 -6.65 3.24 15.62
N ARG A 53 -7.13 2.02 15.37
CA ARG A 53 -8.21 1.70 14.42
C ARG A 53 -9.50 2.50 14.61
N ALA A 54 -9.78 2.99 15.82
CA ALA A 54 -11.03 3.68 16.17
C ALA A 54 -12.25 2.84 15.70
N SER A 55 -13.11 3.38 14.84
CA SER A 55 -14.26 2.68 14.25
C SER A 55 -13.95 1.96 12.92
N SER A 56 -12.71 1.99 12.44
CA SER A 56 -12.30 1.27 11.23
C SER A 56 -11.88 -0.16 11.55
N THR A 57 -12.08 -1.05 10.59
CA THR A 57 -11.64 -2.44 10.66
C THR A 57 -10.17 -2.52 10.24
N LEU A 58 -9.32 -3.11 11.08
CA LEU A 58 -7.93 -3.40 10.72
C LEU A 58 -7.92 -4.58 9.74
N LEU A 59 -7.40 -4.35 8.54
CA LEU A 59 -7.21 -5.36 7.51
C LEU A 59 -5.83 -6.01 7.61
N GLY A 60 -4.83 -5.24 8.03
CA GLY A 60 -3.47 -5.74 8.20
C GLY A 60 -2.52 -4.72 8.80
N SER A 61 -1.36 -5.19 9.24
CA SER A 61 -0.23 -4.36 9.68
C SER A 61 1.06 -4.94 9.12
N ASN A 62 2.02 -4.09 8.73
CA ASN A 62 3.32 -4.54 8.23
C ASN A 62 4.44 -3.52 8.50
N CYS A 63 5.68 -3.99 8.36
CA CYS A 63 6.92 -3.24 8.61
C CYS A 63 7.82 -3.15 7.37
N ASN A 64 7.27 -3.35 6.17
CA ASN A 64 8.08 -3.65 4.98
C ASN A 64 8.83 -2.43 4.44
N PHE A 65 8.33 -1.23 4.68
CA PHE A 65 8.96 0.00 4.19
C PHE A 65 9.91 0.55 5.24
N TYR A 66 11.21 0.21 5.14
CA TYR A 66 12.26 0.71 6.03
C TYR A 66 11.92 0.60 7.53
N ASN A 67 11.27 -0.49 7.91
CA ASN A 67 10.79 -0.75 9.27
C ASN A 67 9.73 0.23 9.79
N LEU A 68 9.09 1.02 8.94
CA LEU A 68 7.93 1.81 9.30
C LEU A 68 6.72 0.92 9.53
N CYS A 69 6.05 1.12 10.67
CA CYS A 69 4.76 0.50 10.95
C CYS A 69 3.68 1.13 10.09
N THR A 70 3.14 0.33 9.18
CA THR A 70 2.02 0.70 8.31
C THR A 70 0.80 -0.15 8.65
N CYS A 71 -0.35 0.51 8.78
CA CYS A 71 -1.63 -0.11 9.13
C CYS A 71 -2.60 0.04 7.96
N GLU A 72 -3.26 -1.03 7.58
CA GLU A 72 -4.26 -1.03 6.52
C GLU A 72 -5.66 -1.14 7.12
N PHE A 73 -6.51 -0.17 6.80
CA PHE A 73 -7.88 -0.10 7.28
C PHE A 73 -8.88 -0.18 6.14
N ASP A 74 -10.08 -0.70 6.44
CA ASP A 74 -11.18 -0.77 5.49
C ASP A 74 -11.66 0.59 4.99
N ARG A 75 -11.56 1.60 5.85
CA ARG A 75 -11.89 3.00 5.61
C ARG A 75 -10.98 3.91 6.44
N PRO A 76 -10.84 5.20 6.06
CA PRO A 76 -10.13 6.17 6.88
C PRO A 76 -10.69 6.20 8.30
N PRO A 77 -9.84 6.09 9.34
CA PRO A 77 -10.28 6.33 10.70
C PRO A 77 -10.89 7.74 10.82
N VAL A 78 -11.92 7.89 11.67
CA VAL A 78 -12.73 9.12 11.74
C VAL A 78 -11.83 10.36 11.94
N GLY A 79 -12.01 11.35 11.08
CA GLY A 79 -11.26 12.62 11.12
C GLY A 79 -9.81 12.53 10.63
N ARG A 80 -9.40 11.43 9.99
CA ARG A 80 -8.03 11.20 9.53
C ARG A 80 -7.99 10.89 8.04
N SER A 81 -6.92 11.34 7.39
CA SER A 81 -6.61 10.99 6.00
C SER A 81 -5.76 9.73 5.93
N CYS A 82 -5.77 9.08 4.77
CA CYS A 82 -4.89 7.95 4.53
C CYS A 82 -3.48 8.46 4.19
N THR A 83 -2.47 7.75 4.66
CA THR A 83 -1.06 8.04 4.42
C THR A 83 -0.31 6.78 3.99
N VAL A 84 0.48 6.87 2.93
CA VAL A 84 1.37 5.77 2.50
C VAL A 84 2.80 6.28 2.32
N PRO A 85 3.82 5.51 2.70
CA PRO A 85 5.19 5.85 2.35
C PRO A 85 5.43 5.55 0.85
N ASN A 86 6.17 6.42 0.19
CA ASN A 86 6.40 6.35 -1.26
C ASN A 86 7.86 6.62 -1.64
N GLY A 87 8.75 5.78 -1.12
CA GLY A 87 10.20 5.89 -1.37
C GLY A 87 10.90 6.91 -0.48
N LEU A 88 12.23 6.85 -0.48
CA LEU A 88 13.06 7.83 0.23
C LEU A 88 13.13 9.13 -0.56
N CYS A 89 13.16 10.26 0.14
CA CYS A 89 13.45 11.53 -0.48
C CYS A 89 14.97 11.70 -0.57
N SER A 90 15.42 12.29 -1.67
CA SER A 90 16.83 12.52 -1.97
C SER A 90 16.98 13.69 -2.93
N ASP A 91 18.21 14.05 -3.29
CA ASP A 91 18.45 15.07 -4.32
C ASP A 91 17.86 14.69 -5.69
N GLN A 92 17.68 13.38 -5.95
CA GLN A 92 17.05 12.88 -7.17
C GLN A 92 15.52 12.92 -7.12
N CYS A 93 14.93 12.80 -5.94
CA CYS A 93 13.49 12.91 -5.74
C CYS A 93 13.18 13.72 -4.48
N GLY A 94 13.21 15.04 -4.64
CA GLY A 94 12.80 15.99 -3.62
C GLY A 94 11.27 16.18 -3.58
N GLU A 95 10.84 17.27 -2.97
CA GLU A 95 9.43 17.53 -2.68
C GLU A 95 8.52 17.57 -3.92
N SER A 96 8.97 18.18 -5.01
CA SER A 96 8.21 18.24 -6.27
C SER A 96 8.02 16.87 -6.91
N CYS A 97 9.08 16.05 -6.94
CA CYS A 97 9.05 14.66 -7.42
C CYS A 97 8.11 13.80 -6.55
N CYS A 98 8.25 13.90 -5.23
CA CYS A 98 7.38 13.21 -4.27
C CYS A 98 5.90 13.56 -4.51
N ASN A 99 5.57 14.85 -4.60
CA ASN A 99 4.21 15.31 -4.84
C ASN A 99 3.66 14.84 -6.19
N ALA A 100 4.46 14.91 -7.25
CA ALA A 100 4.07 14.44 -8.59
C ALA A 100 3.74 12.94 -8.57
N ASN A 101 4.60 12.12 -7.96
CA ASN A 101 4.39 10.67 -7.85
C ASN A 101 3.13 10.34 -7.02
N CYS A 102 2.89 11.07 -5.92
CA CYS A 102 1.68 10.86 -5.11
C CYS A 102 0.41 11.25 -5.87
N LYS A 103 0.44 12.34 -6.65
CA LYS A 103 -0.70 12.77 -7.50
C LYS A 103 -0.98 11.79 -8.64
N ASP A 104 0.06 11.21 -9.22
CA ASP A 104 -0.07 10.21 -10.27
C ASP A 104 -0.68 8.91 -9.71
N ARG A 105 -0.19 8.45 -8.55
CA ARG A 105 -0.68 7.25 -7.86
C ARG A 105 -2.09 7.39 -7.31
N TYR A 106 -2.40 8.52 -6.67
CA TYR A 106 -3.71 8.82 -6.08
C TYR A 106 -4.33 10.00 -6.82
N LYS A 107 -4.89 9.72 -7.99
CA LYS A 107 -5.46 10.76 -8.85
C LYS A 107 -6.50 11.59 -8.09
N TYR A 108 -6.45 12.90 -8.30
CA TYR A 108 -7.37 13.92 -7.75
C TYR A 108 -7.25 14.21 -6.25
N THR A 109 -6.88 13.25 -5.40
CA THR A 109 -6.83 13.45 -3.94
C THR A 109 -5.42 13.35 -3.35
N GLY A 110 -4.47 12.79 -4.09
CA GLY A 110 -3.09 12.58 -3.68
C GLY A 110 -2.30 13.87 -3.57
N THR A 111 -1.58 14.00 -2.46
CA THR A 111 -0.53 15.00 -2.27
C THR A 111 0.67 14.33 -1.64
N GLY A 112 1.88 14.75 -2.00
CA GLY A 112 3.12 14.19 -1.48
C GLY A 112 3.97 15.27 -0.83
N VAL A 113 4.57 14.93 0.30
CA VAL A 113 5.54 15.78 0.99
C VAL A 113 6.69 14.92 1.51
N CYS A 114 7.91 15.44 1.39
CA CYS A 114 9.09 14.82 1.99
C CYS A 114 9.14 15.16 3.48
N VAL A 115 9.27 14.15 4.35
CA VAL A 115 9.27 14.32 5.80
C VAL A 115 10.44 13.59 6.45
N HIS A 116 10.95 14.17 7.54
CA HIS A 116 11.89 13.55 8.46
C HIS A 116 11.10 12.98 9.65
N ASP A 117 10.70 11.72 9.57
CA ASP A 117 9.99 11.01 10.64
C ASP A 117 10.67 9.65 10.87
N TYR A 118 10.77 9.19 12.13
CA TYR A 118 11.30 7.87 12.50
C TYR A 118 12.72 7.59 11.98
N ASP A 119 13.61 8.59 12.07
CA ASP A 119 15.00 8.54 11.56
C ASP A 119 15.12 8.31 10.04
N LEU A 120 14.05 8.58 9.29
CA LEU A 120 14.00 8.44 7.84
C LEU A 120 13.59 9.75 7.16
N TYR A 121 14.24 10.04 6.04
CA TYR A 121 13.78 11.07 5.10
C TYR A 121 13.04 10.42 3.94
N PHE A 122 11.71 10.48 3.96
CA PHE A 122 10.89 9.75 2.99
C PHE A 122 9.71 10.56 2.48
N CYS A 123 9.21 10.15 1.32
CA CYS A 123 8.04 10.75 0.69
C CYS A 123 6.77 10.18 1.34
N LYS A 124 6.00 11.02 2.01
CA LYS A 124 4.70 10.68 2.60
C LYS A 124 3.60 11.15 1.67
N CYS A 125 2.90 10.21 1.04
CA CYS A 125 1.69 10.52 0.29
C CYS A 125 0.48 10.58 1.23
N VAL A 126 -0.28 11.66 1.18
CA VAL A 126 -1.58 11.81 1.83
C VAL A 126 -2.65 11.78 0.76
N TYR A 127 -3.72 11.02 0.97
CA TYR A 127 -4.83 10.95 0.03
C TYR A 127 -6.17 10.80 0.76
N GLN A 128 -7.23 11.19 0.06
CA GLN A 128 -8.62 10.96 0.47
C GLN A 128 -9.18 9.78 -0.32
N ARG A 129 -9.96 8.96 0.38
CA ARG A 129 -10.70 7.85 -0.19
C ARG A 129 -12.16 8.22 -0.35
#